data_AF-A0A0N5B2T3-F1
#
_entry.id   AF-A0A0N5B2T3-F1
#
_cell.length_a   1.000
_cell.length_b   1.000
_cell.length_c   1.000
_cell.angle_alpha   90.00
_cell.angle_beta   90.00
_cell.angle_gamma   90.00
#
_symmetry.space_group_name_H-M   'P 1'
#
loop_
_entity.id
_entity.type
_entity.pdbx_description
1 polymer ?
#
loop_
_entity_poly.entity_id
_entity_poly.type
_entity_poly.pdbx_seq_one_letter_code
_entity_poly.pdbx_strand_id
1 'polypeptide(L)'
;MGNTMMFGKFAMYQVEHIETFKKLKGFRPLKNVIFTLIPWEDDGLSWLEVNKEYLLSGLVRYGFFIMSKCSQMNFNIESCKRSPPHEWVEVPTNQKEMLNNGTYSKCTKTAK
;
A
#
# COMPACT_ATOMS: atom_id res chain seq x y z
N MET A 1 19.86 -5.94 0.76
CA MET A 1 19.21 -7.07 1.45
C MET A 1 18.35 -6.50 2.57
N GLY A 2 17.02 -6.54 2.44
CA GLY A 2 16.10 -6.11 3.50
C GLY A 2 15.89 -7.24 4.51
N ASN A 3 15.92 -6.95 5.81
CA ASN A 3 15.70 -7.94 6.86
C ASN A 3 14.19 -8.21 7.04
N THR A 4 13.69 -9.30 6.46
CA THR A 4 12.31 -9.75 6.66
C THR A 4 12.21 -10.59 7.95
N MET A 5 11.41 -10.15 8.91
CA MET A 5 11.10 -10.93 10.12
C MET A 5 9.71 -11.57 9.97
N MET A 6 9.62 -12.87 10.20
CA MET A 6 8.40 -13.68 9.95
C MET A 6 7.59 -13.80 11.25
N PHE A 7 6.32 -13.38 11.24
CA PHE A 7 5.38 -13.52 12.37
C PHE A 7 4.15 -14.30 11.91
N GLY A 8 4.13 -15.63 12.11
CA GLY A 8 3.04 -16.48 11.66
C GLY A 8 2.85 -16.42 10.13
N LYS A 9 1.65 -16.06 9.66
CA LYS A 9 1.31 -15.91 8.23
C LYS A 9 1.69 -14.55 7.65
N PHE A 10 2.53 -13.76 8.32
CA PHE A 10 2.90 -12.43 7.87
C PHE A 10 4.41 -12.23 7.82
N ALA A 11 4.86 -11.54 6.79
CA ALA A 11 6.18 -10.94 6.72
C ALA A 11 6.10 -9.48 7.09
N MET A 12 7.15 -9.02 7.74
CA MET A 12 7.34 -7.65 8.12
C MET A 12 8.43 -7.01 7.25
N TYR A 13 8.12 -5.85 6.66
CA TYR A 13 9.12 -4.99 6.03
C TYR A 13 9.28 -3.71 6.85
N GLN A 14 10.53 -3.31 7.05
CA GLN A 14 10.85 -1.98 7.56
C GLN A 14 10.88 -1.00 6.39
N VAL A 15 10.16 0.11 6.52
CA VAL A 15 10.00 1.11 5.46
C VAL A 15 10.12 2.52 6.01
N GLU A 16 10.38 3.48 5.14
CA GLU A 16 10.25 4.89 5.44
C GLU A 16 8.97 5.41 4.76
N HIS A 17 8.04 5.98 5.55
CA HIS A 17 6.86 6.63 4.99
C HIS A 17 7.22 8.05 4.53
N ILE A 18 7.38 8.23 3.22
CA ILE A 18 7.71 9.53 2.62
C ILE A 18 6.49 10.46 2.63
N GLU A 19 5.34 9.97 2.15
CA GLU A 19 4.10 10.75 2.06
C GLU A 19 2.86 9.90 2.33
N THR A 20 1.80 10.51 2.85
CA THR A 20 0.51 9.84 3.12
C THR A 20 -0.64 10.61 2.51
N PHE A 21 -1.20 10.09 1.42
CA PHE A 21 -2.27 10.73 0.65
C PHE A 21 -3.67 10.57 1.27
N LYS A 22 -3.94 9.42 1.92
CA LYS A 22 -5.24 9.16 2.56
C LYS A 22 -5.06 8.92 4.05
N LYS A 23 -5.53 9.89 4.84
CA LYS A 23 -5.50 9.82 6.32
C LYS A 23 -6.88 9.42 6.84
N LEU A 24 -6.92 8.45 7.74
CA LEU A 24 -8.14 8.15 8.51
C LEU A 24 -8.32 9.24 9.57
N LYS A 25 -9.57 9.68 9.82
CA LYS A 25 -9.85 10.65 10.90
C LYS A 25 -9.41 10.06 12.24
N GLY A 26 -8.64 10.81 13.03
CA GLY A 26 -8.16 10.39 14.35
C GLY A 26 -7.02 9.38 14.34
N PHE A 27 -6.36 9.16 13.19
CA PHE A 27 -5.29 8.18 13.09
C PHE A 27 -3.95 8.71 13.64
N ARG A 28 -3.25 7.87 14.40
CA ARG A 28 -1.86 8.10 14.81
C ARG A 28 -0.93 7.96 13.59
N PRO A 29 0.28 8.54 13.60
CA PRO A 29 1.26 8.31 12.55
C PRO A 29 1.46 6.81 12.31
N LEU A 30 1.53 6.40 11.04
CA LEU A 30 1.83 5.02 10.68
C LEU A 30 3.23 4.68 11.19
N LYS A 31 3.38 3.48 11.77
CA LYS A 31 4.71 2.97 12.09
C LYS A 31 5.47 2.72 10.78
N ASN A 32 6.79 2.89 10.82
CA ASN A 32 7.75 2.59 9.74
C ASN A 32 7.91 1.07 9.48
N VAL A 33 6.78 0.36 9.48
CA VAL A 33 6.67 -1.07 9.35
C VAL A 33 5.38 -1.39 8.61
N ILE A 34 5.48 -2.30 7.64
CA ILE A 34 4.35 -2.86 6.90
C ILE A 34 4.32 -4.37 7.03
N PHE A 35 3.13 -4.95 6.95
CA PHE A 35 2.92 -6.39 7.00
C PHE A 35 2.26 -6.87 5.73
N THR A 36 2.68 -8.04 5.25
CA THR A 36 2.07 -8.71 4.09
C THR A 36 2.00 -10.22 4.30
N LEU A 37 1.13 -10.91 3.57
CA LEU A 37 0.85 -12.33 3.77
C LEU A 37 1.98 -13.27 3.33
N ILE A 38 2.01 -14.44 3.96
CA ILE A 38 2.86 -15.59 3.65
C ILE A 38 1.98 -16.86 3.70
N PRO A 39 2.13 -17.81 2.74
CA PRO A 39 3.07 -17.82 1.62
C PRO A 39 2.80 -16.71 0.60
N TRP A 40 3.83 -16.29 -0.14
CA TRP A 40 3.72 -15.18 -1.10
C TRP A 40 2.70 -15.42 -2.22
N GLU A 41 2.45 -16.69 -2.50
CA GLU A 41 1.44 -17.18 -3.43
C GLU A 41 0.02 -16.79 -2.99
N ASP A 42 -0.19 -16.61 -1.68
CA ASP A 42 -1.45 -16.19 -1.07
C ASP A 42 -1.54 -14.65 -0.95
N ASP A 43 -1.32 -13.94 -2.06
CA ASP A 43 -1.45 -12.47 -2.15
C ASP A 43 -0.38 -11.68 -1.36
N GLY A 44 0.78 -12.30 -1.09
CA GLY A 44 1.91 -11.65 -0.42
C GLY A 44 2.81 -10.82 -1.33
N LEU A 45 3.64 -9.97 -0.74
CA LEU A 45 4.63 -9.16 -1.45
C LEU A 45 6.05 -9.70 -1.20
N SER A 46 6.70 -10.21 -2.24
CA SER A 46 8.07 -10.76 -2.19
C SER A 46 9.11 -10.00 -3.02
N TRP A 47 8.67 -8.97 -3.76
CA TRP A 47 9.45 -8.32 -4.81
C TRP A 47 9.79 -6.85 -4.52
N LEU A 48 9.49 -6.34 -3.32
CA LEU A 48 9.85 -4.98 -2.93
C LEU A 48 11.37 -4.86 -2.76
N GLU A 49 11.97 -3.86 -3.37
CA GLU A 49 13.41 -3.63 -3.34
C GLU A 49 13.81 -2.49 -2.40
N VAL A 50 15.06 -2.55 -1.89
CA VAL A 50 15.63 -1.50 -1.06
C VAL A 50 15.98 -0.29 -1.93
N ASN A 51 15.80 0.93 -1.41
CA ASN A 51 16.02 2.21 -2.11
C ASN A 51 15.06 2.47 -3.29
N LYS A 52 13.94 1.76 -3.34
CA LYS A 52 12.85 2.02 -4.27
C LYS A 52 11.67 2.64 -3.53
N GLU A 53 11.03 3.60 -4.18
CA GLU A 53 9.81 4.23 -3.68
C GLU A 53 8.62 3.54 -4.31
N TYR A 54 7.62 3.20 -3.49
CA TYR A 54 6.42 2.52 -3.95
C TYR A 54 5.16 3.27 -3.52
N LEU A 55 4.18 3.33 -4.41
CA LEU A 55 2.82 3.71 -4.03
C LEU A 55 2.12 2.50 -3.40
N LEU A 56 1.77 2.66 -2.13
CA LEU A 56 1.22 1.61 -1.29
C LEU A 56 -0.20 1.95 -0.85
N SER A 57 -1.12 0.99 -1.00
CA SER A 57 -2.46 1.03 -0.42
C SER A 57 -2.74 -0.27 0.33
N GLY A 58 -3.59 -0.19 1.35
CA GLY A 58 -3.88 -1.35 2.19
C GLY A 58 -4.82 -1.01 3.32
N LEU A 59 -4.91 -1.94 4.27
CA LEU A 59 -5.73 -1.83 5.47
C LEU A 59 -4.86 -1.41 6.64
N VAL A 60 -5.42 -0.59 7.52
CA VAL A 60 -4.78 -0.33 8.82
C VAL A 60 -5.58 -1.02 9.91
N ARG A 61 -4.95 -1.95 10.63
CA ARG A 61 -5.56 -2.66 11.76
C ARG A 61 -4.64 -2.60 12.96
N TYR A 62 -5.19 -2.24 14.12
CA TYR A 62 -4.45 -2.12 15.38
C TYR A 62 -3.17 -1.25 15.30
N GLY A 63 -3.19 -0.22 14.43
CA GLY A 63 -2.05 0.68 14.20
C GLY A 63 -0.96 0.12 13.27
N PHE A 64 -1.19 -1.03 12.64
CA PHE A 64 -0.29 -1.63 11.66
C PHE A 64 -0.86 -1.53 10.26
N PHE A 65 0.00 -1.17 9.30
CA PHE A 65 -0.35 -1.14 7.89
C PHE A 65 -0.14 -2.53 7.29
N ILE A 66 -1.23 -3.11 6.80
CA ILE A 66 -1.29 -4.45 6.24
C ILE A 66 -1.66 -4.34 4.77
N MET A 67 -0.93 -5.06 3.92
CA MET A 67 -1.06 -4.99 2.49
C MET A 67 -0.88 -6.33 1.81
N SER A 68 -1.40 -6.40 0.59
CA SER A 68 -1.37 -7.56 -0.26
C SER A 68 -1.04 -7.17 -1.70
N LYS A 69 -0.69 -8.15 -2.53
CA LYS A 69 -0.43 -7.98 -3.97
C LYS A 69 -1.66 -7.43 -4.72
N CYS A 70 -2.84 -7.47 -4.14
CA CYS A 70 -4.06 -6.91 -4.74
C CYS A 70 -4.57 -5.66 -4.00
N SER A 71 -3.78 -5.04 -3.13
CA SER A 71 -4.28 -3.95 -2.29
C SER A 71 -4.25 -2.57 -2.97
N GLN A 72 -3.52 -2.40 -4.08
CA GLN A 72 -3.36 -1.12 -4.77
C GLN A 72 -4.46 -0.90 -5.82
N MET A 73 -4.76 0.37 -6.12
CA MET A 73 -5.64 0.69 -7.22
C MET A 73 -4.86 0.72 -8.54
N ASN A 74 -5.46 0.12 -9.57
CA ASN A 74 -4.93 0.16 -10.92
C ASN A 74 -4.82 1.62 -11.43
N PHE A 75 -3.84 1.86 -12.31
CA PHE A 75 -3.65 3.13 -13.02
C PHE A 75 -4.90 3.59 -13.78
N ASN A 76 -5.74 2.65 -14.25
CA ASN A 76 -6.99 2.99 -14.90
C ASN A 76 -8.03 3.45 -13.86
N ILE A 77 -8.14 4.78 -13.75
CA ILE A 77 -8.99 5.55 -12.83
C ILE A 77 -10.49 5.23 -12.99
N GLU A 78 -10.89 4.71 -14.15
CA GLU A 78 -12.28 4.30 -14.42
C GLU A 78 -12.59 2.90 -13.85
N SER A 79 -11.55 2.13 -13.54
CA SER A 79 -11.68 0.78 -13.01
C SER A 79 -11.28 0.74 -11.54
N CYS A 80 -12.19 0.29 -10.67
CA CYS A 80 -11.84 -0.06 -9.29
C CYS A 80 -11.13 -1.42 -9.19
N LYS A 81 -10.39 -1.77 -10.24
CA LYS A 81 -9.62 -3.01 -10.27
C LYS A 81 -8.44 -2.87 -9.33
N ARG A 82 -8.23 -3.96 -8.60
CA ARG A 82 -7.06 -4.16 -7.75
C ARG A 82 -5.83 -4.37 -8.63
N SER A 83 -4.70 -3.86 -8.18
CA SER A 83 -3.38 -4.02 -8.78
C SER A 83 -2.34 -4.30 -7.68
N PRO A 84 -1.17 -4.80 -8.07
CA PRO A 84 0.01 -4.75 -7.19
C PRO A 84 0.40 -3.32 -6.86
N PRO A 85 1.13 -3.11 -5.76
CA PRO A 85 1.91 -1.89 -5.56
C PRO A 85 2.68 -1.52 -6.83
N HIS A 86 2.92 -0.24 -7.03
CA HIS A 86 3.67 0.26 -8.20
C HIS A 86 4.86 1.08 -7.72
N GLU A 87 5.99 1.02 -8.42
CA GLU A 87 7.07 1.96 -8.16
C GLU A 87 6.57 3.38 -8.41
N TRP A 88 6.95 4.33 -7.57
CA TRP A 88 6.47 5.71 -7.63
C TRP A 88 6.83 6.38 -8.97
N VAL A 89 7.96 5.98 -9.57
CA VAL A 89 8.38 6.45 -10.90
C VAL A 89 7.42 6.04 -12.01
N GLU A 90 6.73 4.90 -11.86
CA GLU A 90 5.78 4.37 -12.85
C GLU A 90 4.37 4.94 -12.68
N VAL A 91 4.09 5.60 -11.55
CA VAL A 91 2.77 6.20 -11.30
C VAL A 91 2.53 7.37 -12.27
N PRO A 92 1.46 7.32 -13.09
CA PRO A 92 1.13 8.39 -14.03
C PRO A 92 0.91 9.76 -13.36
N THR A 93 1.30 10.84 -14.04
CA THR A 93 1.20 12.22 -13.51
C THR A 93 -0.21 12.59 -13.04
N ASN A 94 -1.22 12.28 -13.85
CA ASN A 94 -2.62 12.53 -13.50
C ASN A 94 -3.04 11.81 -12.21
N GLN A 95 -2.53 10.61 -11.95
CA GLN A 95 -2.79 9.90 -10.71
C GLN A 95 -2.09 10.55 -9.52
N LYS A 96 -0.85 11.04 -9.68
CA LYS A 96 -0.14 11.80 -8.64
C LYS A 96 -0.91 13.06 -8.26
N GLU A 97 -1.39 13.82 -9.26
CA GLU A 97 -2.22 15.00 -9.05
C GLU A 97 -3.51 14.68 -8.26
N MET A 98 -4.19 13.59 -8.60
CA MET A 98 -5.40 13.19 -7.88
C MET A 98 -5.13 12.76 -6.43
N LEU A 99 -4.01 12.06 -6.20
CA LEU A 99 -3.58 11.69 -4.84
C LEU A 99 -3.31 12.93 -4.00
N ASN A 100 -2.63 13.92 -4.56
CA ASN A 100 -2.33 15.19 -3.90
C ASN A 100 -3.58 16.03 -3.62
N ASN A 101 -4.51 16.05 -4.56
CA ASN A 101 -5.75 16.82 -4.44
C ASN A 101 -6.84 16.11 -3.62
N GLY A 102 -6.61 14.86 -3.20
CA GLY A 102 -7.58 14.06 -2.46
C GLY A 102 -8.84 13.71 -3.27
N THR A 103 -8.81 13.83 -4.59
CA THR A 103 -9.97 13.62 -5.49
C THR A 103 -10.17 12.14 -5.88
N TYR A 104 -9.51 11.24 -5.16
CA TYR A 104 -9.56 9.79 -5.35
C TYR A 104 -10.89 9.22 -4.81
N SER A 105 -11.99 9.39 -5.55
CA SER A 105 -13.35 9.13 -5.04
C SER A 105 -14.18 8.08 -5.78
N LYS A 106 -13.73 7.53 -6.92
CA LYS A 106 -14.56 6.59 -7.70
C LYS A 106 -14.67 5.18 -7.12
N CYS A 107 -13.84 4.82 -6.13
CA CYS A 107 -13.77 3.47 -5.56
C CYS A 107 -14.18 3.38 -4.09
N THR A 108 -15.19 4.14 -3.71
CA THR A 108 -15.82 4.09 -2.38
C THR A 108 -16.83 2.95 -2.30
N LYS A 109 -16.38 1.68 -2.31
CA LYS A 109 -17.18 0.64 -1.65
C LYS A 109 -16.82 0.70 -0.17
N THR A 110 -17.68 1.33 0.62
CA THR A 110 -17.72 1.15 2.06
C THR A 110 -17.83 -0.36 2.30
N ALA A 111 -16.83 -0.96 2.95
CA ALA A 111 -16.99 -2.31 3.47
C ALA A 111 -18.17 -2.26 4.45
N LYS A 112 -19.27 -2.94 4.11
CA LYS A 112 -20.35 -3.23 5.04
C LYS A 112 -19.85 -4.25 6.06
#